data_AF-A0A378VVF1-F1
#
_entry.id   AF-A0A378VVF1-F1
#
_cell.length_a   1.000
_cell.length_b   1.000
_cell.length_c   1.000
_cell.angle_alpha   90.00
_cell.angle_beta   90.00
_cell.angle_gamma   90.00
#
_symmetry.space_group_name_H-M   'P 1'
#
loop_
_entity.id
_entity.type
_entity.pdbx_description
1 polymer ?
#
loop_
_entity_poly.entity_id
_entity_poly.type
_entity_poly.pdbx_seq_one_letter_code
_entity_poly.pdbx_strand_id
1 'polypeptide(L)'
;MSEQHISTWKSKINALGPGIMMASAAVGGSHLIASTQAGALYGWQLALIIILTNLFKYPFFRFSAHYTLDTGKSLIEGYAEKSCVYLWVF
;
A
#
# COMPACT_ATOMS: atom_id res chain seq x y z
N MET A 1 -31.98 -3.32 9.95
CA MET A 1 -31.50 -4.54 9.26
C MET A 1 -30.54 -4.07 8.18
N SER A 2 -29.23 -4.09 8.40
CA SER A 2 -28.26 -3.62 7.40
C SER A 2 -28.26 -4.58 6.22
N GLU A 3 -28.68 -4.11 5.04
CA GLU A 3 -28.62 -4.88 3.80
C GLU A 3 -27.18 -5.33 3.55
N GLN A 4 -26.95 -6.64 3.57
CA GLN A 4 -25.67 -7.22 3.17
C GLN A 4 -25.56 -7.12 1.65
N HIS A 5 -24.88 -6.08 1.17
CA HIS A 5 -24.61 -5.92 -0.25
C HIS A 5 -23.64 -7.01 -0.71
N ILE A 6 -24.17 -8.07 -1.36
CA ILE A 6 -23.36 -9.19 -1.86
C ILE A 6 -22.37 -8.64 -2.88
N SER A 7 -21.07 -8.66 -2.54
CA SER A 7 -20.03 -8.18 -3.47
C SER A 7 -19.96 -9.11 -4.68
N THR A 8 -20.35 -8.62 -5.85
CA THR A 8 -20.19 -9.35 -7.12
C THR A 8 -18.76 -9.23 -7.63
N TRP A 9 -18.34 -10.13 -8.53
CA TRP A 9 -17.06 -10.04 -9.23
C TRP A 9 -16.86 -8.69 -9.91
N LYS A 10 -17.92 -8.15 -10.54
CA LYS A 10 -17.91 -6.82 -11.16
C LYS A 10 -17.63 -5.71 -10.13
N SER A 11 -18.25 -5.79 -8.95
CA SER A 11 -18.01 -4.83 -7.85
C SER A 11 -16.57 -4.91 -7.33
N LYS A 12 -15.98 -6.10 -7.21
CA LYS A 12 -14.59 -6.27 -6.78
C LYS A 12 -13.60 -5.65 -7.76
N ILE A 13 -13.79 -5.85 -9.06
CA ILE A 13 -12.93 -5.26 -10.10
C ILE A 13 -13.02 -3.73 -10.08
N ASN A 14 -14.23 -3.18 -9.94
CA ASN A 14 -14.42 -1.73 -9.84
C ASN A 14 -13.74 -1.12 -8.60
N ALA A 15 -13.62 -1.87 -7.50
CA ALA A 15 -12.95 -1.43 -6.29
C ALA A 15 -11.41 -1.44 -6.36
N LEU A 16 -10.81 -1.97 -7.44
CA LEU A 16 -9.34 -2.02 -7.61
C LEU A 16 -8.72 -0.66 -7.96
N GLY A 17 -9.50 0.28 -8.49
CA GLY A 17 -9.01 1.56 -9.02
C GLY A 17 -8.05 2.32 -8.07
N PRO A 18 -8.46 2.62 -6.82
CA PRO A 18 -7.59 3.30 -5.86
C PRO A 18 -6.29 2.55 -5.56
N GLY A 19 -6.35 1.21 -5.49
CA GLY A 19 -5.17 0.37 -5.24
C GLY A 19 -4.17 0.41 -6.40
N ILE A 20 -4.67 0.39 -7.64
CA ILE A 20 -3.82 0.50 -8.84
C ILE A 20 -3.16 1.88 -8.92
N MET A 21 -3.89 2.95 -8.62
CA MET A 21 -3.33 4.31 -8.58
C MET A 21 -2.25 4.46 -7.49
N MET A 22 -2.47 3.87 -6.31
CA MET A 22 -1.46 3.85 -5.25
C MET A 22 -0.20 3.08 -5.68
N ALA A 23 -0.38 1.91 -6.31
CA ALA A 23 0.74 1.10 -6.77
C ALA A 23 1.56 1.80 -7.86
N SER A 24 0.92 2.45 -8.82
CA SER A 24 1.61 3.19 -9.88
C SER A 24 2.35 4.42 -9.33
N ALA A 25 1.77 5.13 -8.36
CA ALA A 25 2.45 6.24 -7.70
C ALA A 25 3.67 5.79 -6.85
N ALA A 26 3.65 4.57 -6.33
CA ALA A 26 4.70 4.04 -5.47
C ALA A 26 5.88 3.40 -6.22
N VAL A 27 5.76 3.14 -7.53
CA VAL A 27 6.79 2.48 -8.35
C VAL A 27 7.33 3.45 -9.40
N GLY A 28 8.54 3.95 -9.20
CA GLY A 28 9.25 4.82 -10.13
C GLY A 28 10.30 4.11 -10.99
N GLY A 29 10.86 4.81 -11.99
CA GLY A 29 11.88 4.28 -12.91
C GLY A 29 13.14 3.73 -12.22
N SER A 30 13.56 4.35 -11.10
CA SER A 30 14.71 3.88 -10.31
C SER A 30 14.53 2.45 -9.78
N HIS A 31 13.29 2.07 -9.44
CA HIS A 31 13.00 0.71 -8.96
C HIS A 31 13.11 -0.32 -10.08
N LEU A 32 12.81 0.06 -11.33
CA LEU A 32 12.95 -0.83 -12.48
C LEU A 32 14.42 -1.12 -12.78
N ILE A 33 15.27 -0.09 -12.81
CA ILE A 33 16.71 -0.23 -13.06
C ILE A 33 17.37 -1.04 -11.92
N ALA A 34 17.05 -0.73 -10.67
CA ALA A 34 17.57 -1.48 -9.52
C ALA A 34 17.10 -2.94 -9.51
N SER A 35 15.86 -3.21 -9.90
CA SER A 35 15.30 -4.57 -9.97
C SER A 35 15.98 -5.43 -11.03
N THR A 36 16.23 -4.88 -12.23
CA THR A 36 16.94 -5.63 -13.30
C THR A 36 18.39 -5.87 -12.93
N GLN A 37 19.08 -4.88 -12.34
CA GLN A 37 20.44 -5.07 -11.84
C GLN A 37 20.50 -6.12 -10.73
N ALA A 38 19.57 -6.07 -9.77
CA ALA A 38 19.50 -7.05 -8.69
C ALA A 38 19.19 -8.46 -9.22
N GLY A 39 18.32 -8.58 -10.23
CA GLY A 39 18.06 -9.84 -10.93
C GLY A 39 19.29 -10.39 -11.66
N ALA A 40 20.08 -9.53 -12.29
CA ALA A 40 21.33 -9.95 -12.95
C ALA A 40 22.41 -10.39 -11.96
N LEU A 41 22.52 -9.73 -10.80
CA LEU A 41 23.54 -10.02 -9.79
C LEU A 41 23.19 -11.21 -8.88
N TYR A 42 21.92 -11.33 -8.47
CA TYR A 42 21.48 -12.28 -7.44
C TYR A 42 20.52 -13.34 -7.96
N GLY A 43 20.06 -13.24 -9.22
CA GLY A 43 19.10 -14.18 -9.80
C GLY A 43 17.86 -14.35 -8.92
N TRP A 44 17.57 -15.61 -8.58
CA TRP A 44 16.41 -15.99 -7.77
C TRP A 44 16.64 -15.90 -6.25
N GLN A 45 17.85 -15.60 -5.78
CA GLN A 45 18.17 -15.59 -4.34
C GLN A 45 17.33 -14.58 -3.56
N LEU A 46 16.91 -13.48 -4.21
CA LEU A 46 16.08 -12.44 -3.61
C LEU A 46 14.58 -12.77 -3.60
N ALA A 47 14.13 -13.84 -4.23
CA ALA A 47 12.70 -14.16 -4.34
C ALA A 47 12.02 -14.28 -2.96
N LEU A 48 12.69 -14.95 -2.01
CA LEU A 48 12.21 -15.07 -0.63
C LEU A 48 12.14 -13.69 0.05
N ILE A 49 13.15 -12.85 -0.15
CA ILE A 49 13.20 -11.49 0.41
C ILE A 49 12.07 -10.62 -0.15
N ILE A 50 11.74 -10.75 -1.45
CA ILE A 50 10.62 -10.04 -2.07
C ILE A 50 9.30 -10.43 -1.40
N ILE A 51 9.06 -11.74 -1.19
CA ILE A 51 7.85 -12.23 -0.52
C ILE A 51 7.76 -11.68 0.91
N LEU A 52 8.84 -11.80 1.68
CA LEU A 52 8.89 -11.30 3.06
C LEU A 52 8.66 -9.79 3.14
N THR A 53 9.28 -9.02 2.25
CA THR A 53 9.12 -7.56 2.19
C THR A 53 7.67 -7.18 1.91
N ASN A 54 6.99 -7.88 0.98
CA ASN A 54 5.57 -7.64 0.71
C ASN A 54 4.70 -8.03 1.91
N LEU A 55 5.00 -9.13 2.60
CA LEU A 55 4.28 -9.58 3.78
C LEU A 55 4.35 -8.55 4.92
N PHE A 56 5.54 -8.03 5.21
CA PHE A 56 5.71 -7.02 6.26
C PHE A 56 5.14 -5.66 5.88
N LYS A 57 5.11 -5.32 4.58
CA LYS A 57 4.61 -4.04 4.10
C LYS A 57 3.07 -3.99 4.00
N TYR A 58 2.44 -5.12 3.71
CA TYR A 58 0.99 -5.25 3.61
C TYR A 58 0.18 -4.67 4.79
N PRO A 59 0.51 -4.93 6.07
CA PRO A 59 -0.26 -4.37 7.19
C PRO A 59 -0.27 -2.83 7.20
N PHE A 60 0.83 -2.17 6.81
CA PHE A 60 0.89 -0.71 6.76
C PHE A 60 -0.01 -0.14 5.68
N PHE A 61 -0.01 -0.74 4.49
CA PHE A 61 -0.92 -0.33 3.42
C PHE A 61 -2.38 -0.59 3.79
N ARG A 62 -2.67 -1.76 4.34
CA ARG A 62 -4.02 -2.11 4.78
C ARG A 62 -4.51 -1.15 5.86
N PHE A 63 -3.68 -0.86 6.86
CA PHE A 63 -3.99 0.11 7.90
C PHE A 63 -4.24 1.50 7.31
N SER A 64 -3.39 1.96 6.39
CA SER A 64 -3.55 3.27 5.74
C SER A 64 -4.89 3.41 5.02
N ALA A 65 -5.29 2.37 4.27
CA ALA A 65 -6.56 2.37 3.54
C ALA A 65 -7.76 2.32 4.49
N HIS A 66 -7.72 1.43 5.50
CA HIS A 66 -8.80 1.34 6.49
C HIS A 66 -8.93 2.61 7.34
N TYR A 67 -7.81 3.21 7.76
CA TYR A 67 -7.83 4.44 8.54
C TYR A 67 -8.57 5.56 7.80
N THR A 68 -8.24 5.78 6.53
CA THR A 68 -8.91 6.79 5.70
C THR A 68 -10.39 6.46 5.47
N LEU A 69 -10.73 5.18 5.31
CA LEU A 69 -12.13 4.74 5.14
C LEU A 69 -12.96 4.95 6.41
N ASP A 70 -12.40 4.65 7.58
CA ASP A 70 -13.14 4.69 8.86
C ASP A 70 -13.21 6.11 9.43
N THR A 71 -12.18 6.92 9.25
CA THR A 71 -12.08 8.27 9.84
C THR A 71 -12.40 9.41 8.88
N GLY A 72 -12.36 9.14 7.56
CA GLY A 72 -12.46 10.17 6.53
C GLY A 72 -11.25 11.10 6.43
N LYS A 73 -10.19 10.85 7.21
CA LYS A 73 -8.97 11.69 7.26
C LYS A 73 -7.80 10.99 6.60
N SER A 74 -6.90 11.75 6.00
CA SER A 74 -5.61 11.24 5.55
C SER A 74 -4.73 10.86 6.75
N LEU A 75 -3.74 9.98 6.52
CA LEU A 75 -2.77 9.61 7.57
C LEU A 75 -2.04 10.84 8.15
N ILE A 76 -1.73 11.82 7.31
CA ILE A 76 -1.02 13.04 7.71
C ILE A 76 -1.90 13.86 8.66
N GLU A 77 -3.18 14.04 8.34
CA GLU A 77 -4.14 14.69 9.24
C GLU A 77 -4.27 13.92 10.56
N GLY A 78 -4.29 12.58 10.51
CA GLY A 78 -4.28 11.74 11.72
C GLY A 78 -3.04 11.93 12.60
N TYR A 79 -1.86 12.05 12.00
CA TYR A 79 -0.63 12.37 12.73
C TYR A 79 -0.65 13.79 13.31
N ALA A 80 -1.16 14.75 12.55
CA ALA A 80 -1.30 16.14 12.99
C ALA A 80 -2.18 16.26 14.24
N GLU A 81 -3.31 15.54 14.28
CA GLU A 81 -4.21 15.51 15.43
C GLU A 81 -3.59 14.83 16.65
N LYS A 82 -2.74 13.83 16.43
CA LYS A 82 -2.11 13.10 17.54
C LYS A 82 -0.99 13.90 18.20
N SER A 83 -0.10 14.50 17.42
CA SER A 83 0.87 15.50 17.89
C SER A 83 1.65 16.13 16.74
N CYS A 84 1.95 17.43 16.85
CA CYS A 84 2.83 18.13 15.90
C CYS A 84 4.24 17.53 15.85
N VAL A 85 4.73 16.93 16.95
CA VAL A 85 6.04 16.25 16.98
C VAL A 85 6.07 15.04 16.05
N TYR A 86 4.97 14.28 15.94
CA TYR A 86 4.89 13.15 15.02
C TYR A 86 4.92 13.57 13.55
N LEU A 87 4.40 14.76 13.21
CA LEU A 87 4.49 15.30 11.85
C LEU A 87 5.91 15.67 11.45
N TRP A 88 6.72 16.14 12.40
CA TRP A 88 8.10 16.52 12.15
C TRP A 88 9.05 15.33 12.01
N VAL A 89 8.70 14.19 12.61
CA VAL A 89 9.49 12.95 12.55
C VAL A 89 9.15 12.09 11.34
N PHE A 90 7.93 12.24 10.80
CA PHE A 90 7.45 11.56 9.59
C PHE A 90 8.05 12.17 8.32
#